data_AF-A0A430VVL0-F1
#
_entry.id   AF-A0A430VVL0-F1
#
_cell.length_a   1.000
_cell.length_b   1.000
_cell.length_c   1.000
_cell.angle_alpha   90.00
_cell.angle_beta   90.00
_cell.angle_gamma   90.00
#
_symmetry.space_group_name_H-M   'P 1'
#
loop_
_entity.id
_entity.type
_entity.pdbx_description
1 polymer ?
#
loop_
_entity_poly.entity_id
_entity_poly.type
_entity_poly.pdbx_seq_one_letter_code
_entity_poly.pdbx_strand_id
1 'polypeptide(L)'
;MPVRAVFNDSKVASATLTVRLADPCAKGTSNCPGWDVSRYPGVAHPKGSYTLTPNSPTATLVFQVDAGAPPQGPFKYEIVLSGQNASGKVVEKVVSFYLKLLRPGETSAMEYWNFWRDYMGYARVREDPEWSFRAWLHGRYLAMNADKHPPAHDEDLSYPFSSPEGREAGRRGNVGGGSEVIPSSTPAEQAPWPVESHLFNGWVAVPFHRLNVISPSTSAGGFGAYRDRVPYPGYSGWDLLRNASNLPISESSNPNPASGFQLFPVPDKAVPINPTYYYETPSPVEPCAYPSQNPDPPYLSQAGLDWSQRPHGLPLSISMFSPRPSDTRVLQAKLVRLSDGKELPVCGYGSLQFWNQDASASNKGKSTLKAYSAVFVIPRYPLDPGEAYRAEVQAVFGSTEKSFAWSFRVAQDDLFPLRVSH
;
A
#
# COMPACT_ATOMS: atom_id res chain seq x y z
N MET A 1 26.59 2.30 9.25
CA MET A 1 26.45 3.41 8.28
C MET A 1 27.68 4.30 8.36
N PRO A 2 28.51 4.39 7.32
CA PRO A 2 29.63 5.33 7.28
C PRO A 2 29.12 6.77 7.09
N VAL A 3 29.71 7.72 7.82
CA VAL A 3 29.46 9.16 7.69
C VAL A 3 30.79 9.84 7.42
N ARG A 4 30.80 10.80 6.49
CA ARG A 4 31.95 11.67 6.22
C ARG A 4 31.52 13.13 6.27
N ALA A 5 32.16 13.90 7.14
CA ALA A 5 32.06 15.35 7.13
C ALA A 5 33.06 15.95 6.12
N VAL A 6 32.68 17.06 5.50
CA VAL A 6 33.56 17.85 4.64
C VAL A 6 33.76 19.21 5.29
N PHE A 7 35.01 19.54 5.62
CA PHE A 7 35.40 20.80 6.24
C PHE A 7 35.89 21.76 5.15
N ASN A 8 34.98 22.59 4.63
CA ASN A 8 35.29 23.56 3.56
C ASN A 8 35.91 24.87 4.08
N ASP A 9 35.88 25.09 5.39
CA ASP A 9 36.45 26.26 6.05
C ASP A 9 37.57 25.80 6.99
N SER A 10 38.79 26.24 6.70
CA SER A 10 39.99 25.85 7.44
C SER A 10 40.00 26.36 8.88
N LYS A 11 39.09 27.25 9.27
CA LYS A 11 38.93 27.75 10.64
C LYS A 11 38.07 26.83 11.51
N VAL A 12 37.37 25.86 10.93
CA VAL A 12 36.53 24.92 11.68
C VAL A 12 37.40 23.75 12.18
N ALA A 13 37.72 23.76 13.47
CA ALA A 13 38.61 22.77 14.08
C ALA A 13 37.94 21.39 14.30
N SER A 14 36.63 21.38 14.58
CA SER A 14 35.88 20.15 14.82
C SER A 14 34.39 20.34 14.63
N ALA A 15 33.68 19.23 14.44
CA ALA A 15 32.23 19.16 14.47
C ALA A 15 31.78 17.94 15.28
N THR A 16 30.61 18.03 15.88
CA THR A 16 29.98 16.99 16.69
C THR A 16 28.89 16.33 15.87
N LEU A 17 29.00 15.02 15.69
CA LEU A 17 27.99 14.20 15.03
C LEU A 17 27.13 13.50 16.09
N THR A 18 25.81 13.65 16.01
CA THR A 18 24.84 12.92 16.85
C THR A 18 23.73 12.29 16.00
N VAL A 19 23.04 11.30 16.55
CA VAL A 19 21.84 10.71 15.96
C VAL A 19 20.64 11.08 16.83
N ARG A 20 19.58 11.58 16.22
CA ARG A 20 18.31 11.90 16.89
C ARG A 20 17.18 11.10 16.24
N LEU A 21 16.15 10.77 17.00
CA LEU A 21 14.92 10.21 16.44
C LEU A 21 14.12 11.33 15.77
N ALA A 22 13.62 11.08 14.57
CA ALA A 22 12.73 12.02 13.90
C ALA A 22 11.26 11.82 14.27
N ASP A 23 10.95 10.79 15.07
CA ASP A 23 9.60 10.44 15.51
C ASP A 23 8.90 11.61 16.22
N PRO A 24 7.66 11.97 15.82
CA PRO A 24 6.86 12.97 16.53
C PRO A 24 6.70 12.71 18.03
N CYS A 25 6.63 11.44 18.45
CA CYS A 25 6.58 11.06 19.85
C CYS A 25 7.88 11.45 20.59
N ALA A 26 9.04 11.19 19.97
CA ALA A 26 10.35 11.52 20.56
C ALA A 26 10.64 13.02 20.55
N LYS A 27 10.06 13.76 19.58
CA LYS A 27 10.13 15.22 19.51
C LYS A 27 9.15 15.94 20.42
N GLY A 28 8.22 15.21 21.07
CA GLY A 28 7.17 15.80 21.88
C GLY A 28 6.12 16.58 21.07
N THR A 29 6.01 16.32 19.77
CA THR A 29 5.02 16.96 18.87
C THR A 29 3.76 16.11 18.68
N SER A 30 3.76 14.88 19.19
CA SER A 30 2.58 14.00 19.25
C SER A 30 2.42 13.41 20.65
N ASN A 31 1.16 13.24 21.08
CA ASN A 31 0.84 12.54 22.33
C ASN A 31 0.94 11.02 22.14
N CYS A 32 1.89 10.38 22.82
CA CYS A 32 2.19 8.95 22.65
C CYS A 32 2.31 8.23 24.01
N PRO A 33 1.19 7.97 24.69
CA PRO A 33 1.19 7.36 26.02
C PRO A 33 1.79 5.96 25.97
N GLY A 34 2.74 5.68 26.87
CA GLY A 34 3.41 4.38 26.96
C GLY A 34 4.42 4.09 25.84
N TRP A 35 4.70 5.04 24.95
CA TRP A 35 5.70 4.87 23.89
C TRP A 35 7.12 5.06 24.41
N ASP A 36 8.02 4.15 24.08
CA ASP A 36 9.46 4.32 24.34
C ASP A 36 10.03 5.37 23.37
N VAL A 37 10.13 6.61 23.84
CA VAL A 37 10.68 7.74 23.07
C VAL A 37 12.20 7.67 22.88
N SER A 38 12.87 6.66 23.45
CA SER A 38 14.33 6.52 23.37
C SER A 38 14.81 5.61 22.24
N ARG A 39 13.89 4.96 21.50
CA ARG A 39 14.19 4.09 20.35
C ARG A 39 12.96 3.77 19.51
N TYR A 40 13.17 3.20 18.32
CA TYR A 40 12.11 2.53 17.56
C TYR A 40 11.96 1.06 18.01
N PRO A 41 10.80 0.42 17.74
CA PRO A 41 10.57 -0.97 18.16
C PRO A 41 11.66 -1.92 17.67
N GLY A 42 12.36 -2.55 18.61
CA GLY A 42 13.40 -3.54 18.31
C GLY A 42 14.68 -2.98 17.70
N VAL A 43 14.91 -1.64 17.71
CA VAL A 43 16.11 -1.03 17.12
C VAL A 43 16.80 -0.06 18.07
N ALA A 44 17.97 -0.45 18.56
CA ALA A 44 18.89 0.46 19.23
C ALA A 44 19.67 1.30 18.21
N HIS A 45 19.89 2.56 18.54
CA HIS A 45 20.65 3.51 17.73
C HIS A 45 21.73 4.19 18.58
N PRO A 46 22.73 4.85 17.96
CA PRO A 46 23.78 5.54 18.70
C PRO A 46 23.21 6.68 19.56
N LYS A 47 23.45 6.63 20.88
CA LYS A 47 23.01 7.67 21.83
C LYS A 47 24.10 8.69 22.21
N GLY A 48 25.33 8.47 21.77
CA GLY A 48 26.49 9.33 22.04
C GLY A 48 26.75 10.38 20.97
N SER A 49 27.81 11.15 21.17
CA SER A 49 28.33 12.09 20.17
C SER A 49 29.68 11.63 19.65
N TYR A 50 29.95 11.90 18.38
CA TYR A 50 31.22 11.60 17.72
C TYR A 50 31.87 12.91 17.32
N THR A 51 33.11 13.14 17.78
CA THR A 51 33.87 14.32 17.36
C THR A 51 34.57 14.02 16.04
N LEU A 52 34.26 14.80 15.02
CA LEU A 52 34.90 14.76 13.71
C LEU A 52 35.83 15.96 13.57
N THR A 53 37.00 15.73 12.97
CA THR A 53 37.99 16.78 12.70
C THR A 53 38.44 16.72 11.24
N PRO A 54 39.11 17.74 10.70
CA PRO A 54 39.69 17.67 9.35
C PRO A 54 40.62 16.45 9.15
N ASN A 55 41.33 16.02 10.20
CA ASN A 55 42.26 14.88 10.16
C ASN A 55 41.57 13.53 10.40
N SER A 56 40.37 13.53 10.99
CA SER A 56 39.54 12.34 11.19
C SER A 56 38.08 12.68 10.86
N PRO A 57 37.74 12.86 9.57
CA PRO A 57 36.45 13.42 9.16
C PRO A 57 35.33 12.37 9.09
N THR A 58 35.58 11.14 9.52
CA THR A 58 34.67 10.01 9.35
C THR A 58 34.28 9.36 10.67
N ALA A 59 33.03 8.89 10.75
CA ALA A 59 32.56 8.02 11.83
C ALA A 59 31.67 6.91 11.27
N THR A 60 31.57 5.80 12.01
CA THR A 60 30.65 4.70 11.70
C THR A 60 29.56 4.65 12.76
N LEU A 61 28.31 4.81 12.30
CA LEU A 61 27.13 4.69 13.15
C LEU A 61 26.60 3.26 13.09
N VAL A 62 26.38 2.64 14.25
CA VAL A 62 25.91 1.26 14.38
C VAL A 62 24.49 1.27 14.90
N PHE A 63 23.58 0.66 14.14
CA PHE A 63 22.20 0.40 14.52
C PHE A 63 22.10 -1.09 14.80
N GLN A 64 21.56 -1.45 15.97
CA GLN A 64 21.42 -2.84 16.38
C GLN A 64 19.94 -3.20 16.35
N VAL A 65 19.61 -4.24 15.58
CA VAL A 65 18.26 -4.77 15.44
C VAL A 65 18.15 -6.01 16.31
N ASP A 66 17.16 -6.03 17.21
CA ASP A 66 16.84 -7.17 18.05
C ASP A 66 16.38 -8.35 17.16
N ALA A 67 16.76 -9.58 17.49
CA ALA A 67 16.39 -10.76 16.67
C ALA A 67 14.87 -10.92 16.50
N GLY A 68 14.11 -10.56 17.53
CA GLY A 68 12.64 -10.56 17.53
C GLY A 68 11.99 -9.27 17.06
N ALA A 69 12.74 -8.32 16.49
CA ALA A 69 12.16 -7.09 15.96
C ALA A 69 11.20 -7.42 14.80
N PRO A 70 9.94 -6.96 14.84
CA PRO A 70 9.02 -7.22 13.73
C PRO A 70 9.53 -6.50 12.46
N PRO A 71 9.43 -7.14 11.28
CA PRO A 71 9.76 -6.48 10.01
C PRO A 71 8.82 -5.29 9.83
N GLN A 72 9.30 -4.06 9.79
CA GLN A 72 8.44 -2.88 9.72
C GLN A 72 9.24 -1.62 9.34
N GLY A 73 8.56 -0.48 9.34
CA GLY A 73 9.17 0.82 9.10
C GLY A 73 8.72 1.43 7.77
N PRO A 74 9.52 2.34 7.19
CA PRO A 74 10.84 2.74 7.66
C PRO A 74 10.80 3.60 8.93
N PHE A 75 11.85 3.49 9.74
CA PHE A 75 12.16 4.36 10.88
C PHE A 75 13.02 5.53 10.42
N LYS A 76 12.73 6.75 10.89
CA LYS A 76 13.47 7.96 10.47
C LYS A 76 14.37 8.48 11.60
N TYR A 77 15.63 8.66 11.27
CA TYR A 77 16.64 9.27 12.13
C TYR A 77 17.17 10.56 11.52
N GLU A 78 17.54 11.49 12.37
CA GLU A 78 18.25 12.72 12.01
C GLU A 78 19.72 12.55 12.38
N ILE A 79 20.57 12.53 11.36
CA ILE A 79 22.02 12.53 11.51
C ILE A 79 22.44 14.00 11.54
N VAL A 80 22.81 14.46 12.72
CA VAL A 80 23.05 15.88 12.99
C VAL A 80 24.53 16.12 13.13
N LEU A 81 25.08 16.97 12.29
CA LEU A 81 26.43 17.50 12.41
C LEU A 81 26.34 18.94 12.92
N SER A 82 26.78 19.18 14.14
CA SER A 82 26.79 20.49 14.78
C SER A 82 28.22 20.99 14.99
N GLY A 83 28.45 22.30 14.90
CA GLY A 83 29.76 22.89 15.10
C GLY A 83 29.69 24.41 15.07
N GLN A 84 30.83 25.09 15.24
CA GLN A 84 30.92 26.54 15.06
C GLN A 84 31.52 26.85 13.69
N ASN A 85 30.95 27.84 12.99
CA ASN A 85 31.56 28.39 11.78
C ASN A 85 32.71 29.36 12.13
N ALA A 86 33.41 29.93 11.14
CA ALA A 86 34.47 30.91 11.35
C ALA A 86 34.10 32.16 12.17
N SER A 87 32.81 32.48 12.32
CA SER A 87 32.33 33.61 13.13
C SER A 87 31.96 33.20 14.57
N GLY A 88 32.24 31.95 14.98
CA GLY A 88 31.85 31.41 16.28
C GLY A 88 30.35 31.08 16.41
N LYS A 89 29.56 31.19 15.34
CA LYS A 89 28.13 30.87 15.35
C LYS A 89 27.94 29.36 15.27
N VAL A 90 27.08 28.81 16.14
CA VAL A 90 26.66 27.41 16.06
C VAL A 90 25.83 27.18 14.80
N VAL A 91 26.22 26.16 14.04
CA VAL A 91 25.53 25.71 12.82
C VAL A 91 25.26 24.22 12.96
N GLU A 92 24.04 23.81 12.62
CA GLU A 92 23.68 22.40 12.46
C GLU A 92 23.41 22.09 10.97
N LYS A 93 23.87 20.91 10.54
CA LYS A 93 23.46 20.27 9.30
C LYS A 93 22.79 18.95 9.64
N VAL A 94 21.59 18.74 9.12
CA VAL A 94 20.79 17.54 9.39
C VAL A 94 20.62 16.77 8.10
N VAL A 95 20.90 15.47 8.15
CA VAL A 95 20.63 14.52 7.06
C VAL A 95 19.69 13.46 7.59
N SER A 96 18.63 13.16 6.84
CA SER A 96 17.71 12.08 7.21
C SER A 96 18.28 10.72 6.81
N PHE A 97 18.20 9.77 7.73
CA PHE A 97 18.52 8.37 7.51
C PHE A 97 17.27 7.53 7.79
N TYR A 98 16.98 6.59 6.91
CA TYR A 98 15.79 5.74 7.01
C TYR A 98 16.21 4.28 7.12
N LEU A 99 15.61 3.55 8.06
CA LEU A 99 15.87 2.13 8.27
C LEU A 99 14.56 1.36 8.15
N LYS A 100 14.45 0.49 7.14
CA LYS A 100 13.34 -0.46 6.97
C LYS A 100 13.82 -1.85 7.38
N LEU A 101 13.04 -2.54 8.21
CA LEU A 101 13.31 -3.91 8.61
C LEU A 101 12.48 -4.85 7.74
N LEU A 102 13.15 -5.74 7.00
CA LEU A 102 12.52 -6.79 6.21
C LEU A 102 13.02 -8.15 6.71
N ARG A 103 12.23 -9.20 6.53
CA ARG A 103 12.75 -10.55 6.77
C ARG A 103 13.84 -10.89 5.74
N PRO A 104 14.80 -11.76 6.08
CA PRO A 104 15.77 -12.24 5.10
C PRO A 104 15.08 -12.79 3.85
N GLY A 105 15.40 -12.21 2.68
CA GLY A 105 14.83 -12.59 1.39
C GLY A 105 13.42 -12.05 1.09
N GLU A 106 12.85 -11.22 1.96
CA GLU A 106 11.56 -10.56 1.71
C GLU A 106 11.72 -9.41 0.70
N THR A 107 10.89 -9.41 -0.35
CA THR A 107 10.78 -8.30 -1.31
C THR A 107 9.97 -7.17 -0.70
N SER A 108 10.49 -5.95 -0.78
CA SER A 108 9.78 -4.76 -0.29
C SER A 108 8.53 -4.46 -1.11
N ALA A 109 7.55 -3.79 -0.51
CA ALA A 109 6.38 -3.30 -1.24
C ALA A 109 6.73 -2.37 -2.41
N MET A 110 7.82 -1.61 -2.34
CA MET A 110 8.22 -0.69 -3.42
C MET A 110 8.80 -1.43 -4.63
N GLU A 111 9.62 -2.46 -4.41
CA GLU A 111 10.06 -3.37 -5.48
C GLU A 111 8.85 -4.06 -6.11
N TYR A 112 7.90 -4.45 -5.27
CA TYR A 112 6.69 -5.13 -5.68
C TYR A 112 5.70 -4.21 -6.42
N TRP A 113 5.66 -2.93 -6.08
CA TRP A 113 4.99 -1.91 -6.88
C TRP A 113 5.57 -1.88 -8.27
N ASN A 114 6.90 -1.83 -8.39
CA ASN A 114 7.59 -1.78 -9.67
C ASN A 114 7.43 -3.06 -10.49
N PHE A 115 7.29 -4.22 -9.85
CA PHE A 115 6.86 -5.44 -10.54
C PHE A 115 5.50 -5.25 -11.25
N TRP A 116 4.51 -4.67 -10.56
CA TRP A 116 3.21 -4.37 -11.18
C TRP A 116 3.27 -3.27 -12.23
N ARG A 117 4.15 -2.27 -12.06
CA ARG A 117 4.42 -1.26 -13.09
C ARG A 117 4.95 -1.91 -14.38
N ASP A 118 5.93 -2.80 -14.25
CA ASP A 118 6.52 -3.54 -15.37
C ASP A 118 5.49 -4.49 -16.01
N TYR A 119 4.65 -5.16 -15.20
CA TYR A 119 3.53 -5.97 -15.69
C TYR A 119 2.58 -5.15 -16.57
N MET A 120 2.26 -3.92 -16.16
CA MET A 120 1.42 -3.00 -16.93
C MET A 120 2.14 -2.29 -18.08
N GLY A 121 3.47 -2.45 -18.21
CA GLY A 121 4.28 -1.76 -19.22
C GLY A 121 4.47 -0.27 -18.95
N TYR A 122 4.47 0.14 -17.68
CA TYR A 122 4.60 1.54 -17.29
C TYR A 122 5.95 1.85 -16.64
N ALA A 123 6.30 3.14 -16.63
CA ALA A 123 7.46 3.63 -15.91
C ALA A 123 7.40 3.27 -14.42
N ARG A 124 8.55 2.87 -13.88
CA ARG A 124 8.74 2.55 -12.47
C ARG A 124 8.48 3.77 -11.59
N VAL A 125 8.01 3.51 -10.38
CA VAL A 125 7.77 4.46 -9.30
C VAL A 125 9.02 4.54 -8.44
N ARG A 126 9.47 5.77 -8.15
CA ARG A 126 10.56 6.03 -7.21
C ARG A 126 10.04 6.02 -5.77
N GLU A 127 10.76 5.36 -4.86
CA GLU A 127 10.48 5.49 -3.43
C GLU A 127 10.82 6.90 -2.95
N ASP A 128 9.87 7.51 -2.25
CA ASP A 128 10.07 8.66 -1.42
C ASP A 128 10.13 8.19 0.05
N PRO A 129 11.34 8.19 0.67
CA PRO A 129 11.50 7.65 2.00
C PRO A 129 10.82 8.51 3.07
N GLU A 130 10.62 9.80 2.81
CA GLU A 130 9.86 10.66 3.72
C GLU A 130 8.40 10.22 3.73
N TRP A 131 7.78 10.05 2.56
CA TRP A 131 6.40 9.56 2.48
C TRP A 131 6.23 8.14 3.01
N SER A 132 7.26 7.30 2.90
CA SER A 132 7.27 5.98 3.53
C SER A 132 7.27 6.06 5.06
N PHE A 133 8.04 6.98 5.65
CA PHE A 133 7.99 7.23 7.09
C PHE A 133 6.62 7.77 7.53
N ARG A 134 6.03 8.68 6.75
CA ARG A 134 4.65 9.18 7.01
C ARG A 134 3.62 8.06 6.97
N ALA A 135 3.75 7.15 6.00
CA ALA A 135 2.91 5.96 5.92
C ALA A 135 3.05 5.05 7.15
N TRP A 136 4.26 4.89 7.67
CA TRP A 136 4.49 4.16 8.93
C TRP A 136 3.82 4.85 10.12
N LEU A 137 3.91 6.18 10.23
CA LEU A 137 3.22 6.95 11.27
C LEU A 137 1.70 6.74 11.20
N HIS A 138 1.13 6.77 9.99
CA HIS A 138 -0.30 6.52 9.79
C HIS A 138 -0.71 5.09 10.18
N GLY A 139 0.10 4.10 9.78
CA GLY A 139 -0.10 2.71 10.22
C GLY A 139 -0.09 2.58 11.74
N ARG A 140 0.84 3.26 12.42
CA ARG A 140 0.89 3.28 13.89
C ARG A 140 -0.40 3.88 14.47
N TYR A 141 -0.85 5.01 13.95
CA TYR A 141 -2.09 5.63 14.39
C TYR A 141 -3.28 4.66 14.31
N LEU A 142 -3.46 3.99 13.16
CA LEU A 142 -4.56 3.05 12.94
C LEU A 142 -4.50 1.86 13.91
N ALA A 143 -3.33 1.25 14.07
CA ALA A 143 -3.16 0.09 14.95
C ALA A 143 -3.33 0.44 16.44
N MET A 144 -2.80 1.59 16.86
CA MET A 144 -2.83 2.02 18.25
C MET A 144 -4.18 2.57 18.71
N ASN A 145 -5.06 2.93 17.78
CA ASN A 145 -6.41 3.40 18.07
C ASN A 145 -7.49 2.45 17.53
N ALA A 146 -7.16 1.20 17.18
CA ALA A 146 -8.09 0.27 16.54
C ALA A 146 -9.41 0.07 17.32
N ASP A 147 -9.37 0.15 18.65
CA ASP A 147 -10.53 0.09 19.55
C ASP A 147 -11.52 1.24 19.35
N LYS A 148 -11.05 2.38 18.86
CA LYS A 148 -11.85 3.58 18.60
C LYS A 148 -12.41 3.64 17.17
N HIS A 149 -12.10 2.65 16.33
CA HIS A 149 -12.54 2.59 14.93
C HIS A 149 -12.21 3.87 14.14
N PRO A 150 -10.92 4.28 14.08
CA PRO A 150 -10.54 5.52 13.43
C PRO A 150 -10.85 5.49 11.93
N PRO A 151 -11.06 6.64 11.29
CA PRO A 151 -11.26 6.71 9.85
C PRO A 151 -10.02 6.16 9.12
N ALA A 152 -10.21 5.16 8.24
CA ALA A 152 -9.08 4.47 7.61
C ALA A 152 -8.17 5.39 6.79
N HIS A 153 -8.71 6.43 6.13
CA HIS A 153 -7.97 7.37 5.27
C HIS A 153 -7.82 8.77 5.90
N ASP A 154 -7.98 8.91 7.21
CA ASP A 154 -7.74 10.18 7.90
C ASP A 154 -7.20 9.93 9.32
N GLU A 155 -6.81 10.99 10.00
CA GLU A 155 -6.53 10.94 11.44
C GLU A 155 -7.34 12.00 12.18
N ASP A 156 -7.96 11.57 13.27
CA ASP A 156 -8.37 12.48 14.33
C ASP A 156 -7.13 12.88 15.14
N LEU A 157 -6.71 14.14 14.98
CA LEU A 157 -5.51 14.68 15.65
C LEU A 157 -5.67 14.85 17.17
N SER A 158 -6.87 14.61 17.73
CA SER A 158 -7.07 14.55 19.18
C SER A 158 -6.66 13.19 19.78
N TYR A 159 -6.50 12.16 18.94
CA TYR A 159 -6.19 10.82 19.41
C TYR A 159 -4.69 10.62 19.61
N PRO A 160 -4.27 9.74 20.54
CA PRO A 160 -2.89 9.32 20.68
C PRO A 160 -2.26 8.85 19.36
N PHE A 161 -0.95 9.03 19.21
CA PHE A 161 -0.14 8.62 18.06
C PHE A 161 -0.49 9.29 16.73
N SER A 162 -1.48 10.18 16.70
CA SER A 162 -1.79 10.97 15.52
C SER A 162 -0.68 12.00 15.24
N SER A 163 -0.54 12.37 13.96
CA SER A 163 0.39 13.38 13.50
C SER A 163 -0.11 14.05 12.21
N PRO A 164 0.16 15.34 11.99
CA PRO A 164 -0.13 15.98 10.70
C PRO A 164 0.46 15.21 9.51
N GLU A 165 1.66 14.65 9.68
CA GLU A 165 2.38 13.88 8.67
C GLU A 165 1.70 12.54 8.34
N GLY A 166 1.30 11.78 9.37
CA GLY A 166 0.55 10.53 9.21
C GLY A 166 -0.81 10.76 8.57
N ARG A 167 -1.52 11.81 9.00
CA ARG A 167 -2.79 12.25 8.39
C ARG A 167 -2.66 12.53 6.91
N GLU A 168 -1.59 13.21 6.50
CA GLU A 168 -1.36 13.50 5.09
C GLU A 168 -1.13 12.21 4.27
N ALA A 169 -0.38 11.25 4.82
CA ALA A 169 -0.18 9.94 4.22
C ALA A 169 -1.49 9.14 4.08
N GLY A 170 -2.31 9.07 5.13
CA GLY A 170 -3.61 8.38 5.09
C GLY A 170 -4.55 8.89 4.00
N ARG A 171 -4.61 10.21 3.82
CA ARG A 171 -5.48 10.87 2.82
C ARG A 171 -5.07 10.64 1.37
N ARG A 172 -3.79 10.31 1.13
CA ARG A 172 -3.25 10.15 -0.24
C ARG A 172 -3.02 8.71 -0.65
N GLY A 173 -3.10 7.77 0.30
CA GLY A 173 -2.65 6.41 0.08
C GLY A 173 -3.74 5.37 0.18
N ASN A 174 -3.43 4.19 -0.37
CA ASN A 174 -4.14 2.98 -0.02
C ASN A 174 -3.84 2.61 1.42
N VAL A 175 -4.82 2.03 2.10
CA VAL A 175 -4.70 1.63 3.49
C VAL A 175 -5.10 0.16 3.59
N GLY A 176 -4.40 -0.58 4.43
CA GLY A 176 -4.65 -2.00 4.64
C GLY A 176 -4.12 -2.39 6.01
N GLY A 177 -4.72 -3.40 6.62
CA GLY A 177 -4.30 -3.84 7.94
C GLY A 177 -5.12 -5.03 8.41
N GLY A 178 -4.77 -5.52 9.58
CA GLY A 178 -5.47 -6.62 10.22
C GLY A 178 -4.91 -6.92 11.58
N SER A 179 -5.54 -7.88 12.24
CA SER A 179 -5.06 -8.43 13.48
C SER A 179 -5.14 -9.94 13.48
N GLU A 180 -4.24 -10.55 14.24
CA GLU A 180 -4.16 -12.00 14.40
C GLU A 180 -3.92 -12.33 15.87
N VAL A 181 -4.63 -13.32 16.38
CA VAL A 181 -4.48 -13.78 17.77
C VAL A 181 -3.60 -15.01 17.77
N ILE A 182 -2.52 -14.98 18.56
CA ILE A 182 -1.51 -16.05 18.64
C ILE A 182 -1.25 -16.44 20.10
N PRO A 183 -0.79 -17.67 20.40
CA PRO A 183 -0.33 -18.00 21.74
C PRO A 183 0.85 -17.12 22.17
N SER A 184 0.86 -16.60 23.40
CA SER A 184 1.96 -15.79 23.92
C SER A 184 3.29 -16.57 24.00
N SER A 185 3.24 -17.90 23.99
CA SER A 185 4.43 -18.76 23.90
C SER A 185 5.09 -18.77 22.52
N THR A 186 4.46 -18.20 21.49
CA THR A 186 5.03 -18.11 20.14
C THR A 186 6.31 -17.26 20.18
N PRO A 187 7.47 -17.78 19.75
CA PRO A 187 8.70 -17.00 19.67
C PRO A 187 8.54 -15.78 18.75
N ALA A 188 9.20 -14.67 19.08
CA ALA A 188 9.05 -13.42 18.33
C ALA A 188 9.44 -13.57 16.85
N GLU A 189 10.46 -14.38 16.58
CA GLU A 189 10.97 -14.69 15.24
C GLU A 189 9.99 -15.54 14.41
N GLN A 190 9.06 -16.21 15.08
CA GLN A 190 8.05 -17.09 14.46
C GLN A 190 6.67 -16.42 14.35
N ALA A 191 6.54 -15.17 14.80
CA ALA A 191 5.29 -14.43 14.67
C ALA A 191 4.88 -14.32 13.19
N PRO A 192 3.64 -14.69 12.82
CA PRO A 192 3.17 -14.79 11.43
C PRO A 192 2.88 -13.42 10.78
N TRP A 193 3.83 -12.49 10.84
CA TRP A 193 3.68 -11.20 10.17
C TRP A 193 3.47 -11.39 8.66
N PRO A 194 2.53 -10.68 8.02
CA PRO A 194 2.40 -10.73 6.56
C PRO A 194 3.65 -10.12 5.90
N VAL A 195 4.11 -10.66 4.78
CA VAL A 195 5.19 -10.02 4.00
C VAL A 195 4.66 -8.76 3.30
N GLU A 196 5.50 -7.75 3.08
CA GLU A 196 5.09 -6.51 2.41
C GLU A 196 4.49 -6.75 1.01
N SER A 197 5.04 -7.71 0.25
CA SER A 197 4.50 -8.09 -1.06
C SER A 197 3.08 -8.65 -0.99
N HIS A 198 2.73 -9.37 0.08
CA HIS A 198 1.39 -9.91 0.30
C HIS A 198 0.39 -8.78 0.60
N LEU A 199 0.77 -7.83 1.46
CA LEU A 199 -0.03 -6.63 1.71
C LEU A 199 -0.26 -5.83 0.43
N PHE A 200 0.79 -5.64 -0.38
CA PHE A 200 0.70 -4.91 -1.64
C PHE A 200 -0.20 -5.61 -2.66
N ASN A 201 -0.04 -6.94 -2.83
CA ASN A 201 -0.89 -7.74 -3.71
C ASN A 201 -2.36 -7.61 -3.34
N GLY A 202 -2.68 -7.53 -2.04
CA GLY A 202 -4.04 -7.29 -1.56
C GLY A 202 -4.69 -6.09 -2.27
N TRP A 203 -3.97 -4.97 -2.40
CA TRP A 203 -4.48 -3.78 -3.09
C TRP A 203 -4.59 -3.94 -4.62
N VAL A 204 -3.77 -4.76 -5.26
CA VAL A 204 -3.91 -5.04 -6.71
C VAL A 204 -5.05 -6.01 -6.98
N ALA A 205 -5.29 -6.96 -6.06
CA ALA A 205 -6.35 -7.94 -6.18
C ALA A 205 -7.75 -7.31 -6.11
N VAL A 206 -7.91 -6.24 -5.32
CA VAL A 206 -9.19 -5.53 -5.15
C VAL A 206 -9.30 -4.33 -6.11
N PRO A 207 -10.45 -4.14 -6.78
CA PRO A 207 -10.52 -3.30 -7.97
C PRO A 207 -10.44 -1.79 -7.70
N PHE A 208 -10.94 -1.25 -6.57
CA PHE A 208 -10.83 0.18 -6.30
C PHE A 208 -9.40 0.58 -5.94
N HIS A 209 -8.74 -0.15 -5.05
CA HIS A 209 -7.35 0.11 -4.67
C HIS A 209 -6.38 -0.16 -5.83
N ARG A 210 -6.73 -1.03 -6.78
CA ARG A 210 -5.87 -1.26 -7.95
C ARG A 210 -5.71 0.01 -8.78
N LEU A 211 -6.77 0.79 -8.98
CA LEU A 211 -6.79 1.92 -9.93
C LEU A 211 -5.66 2.93 -9.71
N ASN A 212 -5.33 3.29 -8.46
CA ASN A 212 -4.23 4.22 -8.19
C ASN A 212 -2.86 3.52 -8.23
N VAL A 213 -2.77 2.26 -7.80
CA VAL A 213 -1.53 1.47 -7.82
C VAL A 213 -0.98 1.32 -9.23
N ILE A 214 -1.85 1.02 -10.19
CA ILE A 214 -1.46 0.86 -11.59
C ILE A 214 -1.74 2.11 -12.43
N SER A 215 -2.00 3.26 -11.83
CA SER A 215 -2.19 4.52 -12.59
C SER A 215 -0.91 4.87 -13.36
N PRO A 216 -0.96 5.12 -14.68
CA PRO A 216 0.24 5.40 -15.49
C PRO A 216 0.98 6.67 -15.04
N SER A 217 0.26 7.67 -14.51
CA SER A 217 0.83 8.97 -14.11
C SER A 217 1.65 8.92 -12.82
N THR A 218 1.49 7.90 -11.99
CA THR A 218 2.22 7.77 -10.73
C THR A 218 3.72 7.68 -10.98
N SER A 219 4.50 8.59 -10.38
CA SER A 219 5.96 8.69 -10.56
C SER A 219 6.75 8.49 -9.27
N ALA A 220 6.18 8.84 -8.12
CA ALA A 220 6.78 8.58 -6.82
C ALA A 220 5.71 8.30 -5.75
N GLY A 221 6.11 7.54 -4.74
CA GLY A 221 5.27 7.20 -3.60
C GLY A 221 6.08 6.59 -2.47
N GLY A 222 5.40 6.21 -1.40
CA GLY A 222 6.04 5.51 -0.28
C GLY A 222 5.27 4.26 0.12
N PHE A 223 5.90 3.44 0.95
CA PHE A 223 5.22 2.35 1.65
C PHE A 223 5.76 2.28 3.09
N GLY A 224 4.83 2.24 4.04
CA GLY A 224 5.13 2.00 5.43
C GLY A 224 4.15 1.01 6.04
N ALA A 225 4.67 0.13 6.89
CA ALA A 225 3.88 -0.83 7.66
C ALA A 225 4.29 -0.75 9.12
N TYR A 226 3.31 -0.51 10.00
CA TYR A 226 3.48 -0.60 11.44
C TYR A 226 3.03 -1.97 11.95
N ARG A 227 3.78 -2.53 12.90
CA ARG A 227 3.50 -3.83 13.51
C ARG A 227 3.80 -3.80 15.00
N ASP A 228 2.87 -4.33 15.79
CA ASP A 228 3.11 -4.56 17.22
C ASP A 228 2.38 -5.78 17.79
N ARG A 229 2.96 -6.32 18.86
CA ARG A 229 2.48 -7.48 19.58
C ARG A 229 2.12 -7.04 21.00
N VAL A 230 0.87 -7.23 21.38
CA VAL A 230 0.34 -6.85 22.70
C VAL A 230 -0.46 -7.99 23.31
N PRO A 231 -0.61 -8.07 24.64
CA PRO A 231 -1.48 -9.08 25.26
C PRO A 231 -2.92 -8.99 24.72
N TYR A 232 -3.56 -10.13 24.45
CA TYR A 232 -4.94 -10.15 23.97
C TYR A 232 -5.92 -9.91 25.13
N PRO A 233 -6.75 -8.85 25.10
CA PRO A 233 -7.62 -8.52 26.22
C PRO A 233 -8.59 -9.66 26.56
N GLY A 234 -8.57 -10.10 27.82
CA GLY A 234 -9.48 -11.15 28.32
C GLY A 234 -9.01 -12.59 28.14
N TYR A 235 -7.84 -12.83 27.52
CA TYR A 235 -7.34 -14.18 27.27
C TYR A 235 -5.87 -14.33 27.70
N SER A 236 -5.66 -14.83 28.92
CA SER A 236 -4.32 -15.10 29.43
C SER A 236 -3.60 -16.14 28.56
N GLY A 237 -2.32 -15.89 28.27
CA GLY A 237 -1.50 -16.76 27.41
C GLY A 237 -1.73 -16.55 25.90
N TRP A 238 -2.44 -15.49 25.50
CA TRP A 238 -2.62 -15.09 24.11
C TRP A 238 -2.20 -13.64 23.88
N ASP A 239 -1.60 -13.40 22.72
CA ASP A 239 -1.22 -12.08 22.24
C ASP A 239 -1.99 -11.73 20.96
N LEU A 240 -2.23 -10.44 20.77
CA LEU A 240 -2.75 -9.85 19.55
C LEU A 240 -1.59 -9.24 18.76
N LEU A 241 -1.41 -9.71 17.53
CA LEU A 241 -0.62 -9.05 16.53
C LEU A 241 -1.48 -8.02 15.83
N ARG A 242 -1.06 -6.75 15.81
CA ARG A 242 -1.73 -5.70 15.01
C ARG A 242 -0.78 -5.26 13.91
N ASN A 243 -1.32 -5.11 12.71
CA ASN A 243 -0.59 -4.55 11.59
C ASN A 243 -1.46 -3.56 10.81
N ALA A 244 -0.85 -2.48 10.37
CA ALA A 244 -1.47 -1.52 9.47
C ALA A 244 -0.41 -0.94 8.54
N SER A 245 -0.81 -0.73 7.29
CA SER A 245 0.05 -0.34 6.19
C SER A 245 -0.62 0.75 5.36
N ASN A 246 0.21 1.61 4.77
CA ASN A 246 -0.23 2.69 3.92
C ASN A 246 0.72 2.84 2.72
N LEU A 247 0.14 3.16 1.56
CA LEU A 247 0.85 3.36 0.29
C LEU A 247 0.46 4.70 -0.33
N PRO A 248 1.03 5.81 0.14
CA PRO A 248 0.73 7.13 -0.39
C PRO A 248 1.44 7.37 -1.73
N ILE A 249 0.72 8.02 -2.64
CA ILE A 249 1.30 8.59 -3.86
C ILE A 249 1.81 9.99 -3.52
N SER A 250 3.11 10.24 -3.70
CA SER A 250 3.74 11.53 -3.44
C SER A 250 3.80 12.40 -4.69
N GLU A 251 3.95 11.79 -5.86
CA GLU A 251 4.05 12.48 -7.14
C GLU A 251 3.36 11.71 -8.27
N SER A 252 2.69 12.44 -9.16
CA SER A 252 2.04 11.91 -10.36
C SER A 252 2.47 12.67 -11.62
N SER A 253 3.76 12.64 -11.93
CA SER A 253 4.37 13.40 -13.05
C SER A 253 4.76 12.54 -14.26
N ASN A 254 4.57 11.21 -14.20
CA ASN A 254 4.84 10.36 -15.35
C ASN A 254 3.88 10.73 -16.51
N PRO A 255 4.33 10.63 -17.77
CA PRO A 255 3.46 10.88 -18.92
C PRO A 255 2.19 10.04 -18.85
N ASN A 256 1.05 10.70 -18.78
CA ASN A 256 -0.24 10.05 -18.77
C ASN A 256 -0.76 9.94 -20.21
N PRO A 257 -1.12 8.74 -20.71
CA PRO A 257 -1.79 8.64 -21.99
C PRO A 257 -3.06 9.50 -22.00
N ALA A 258 -3.31 10.20 -23.10
CA ALA A 258 -4.49 11.07 -23.26
C ALA A 258 -5.69 10.35 -23.91
N SER A 259 -5.47 9.14 -24.41
CA SER A 259 -6.44 8.32 -25.13
C SER A 259 -6.09 6.84 -25.03
N GLY A 260 -7.07 5.97 -25.25
CA GLY A 260 -6.90 4.52 -25.17
C GLY A 260 -7.41 3.97 -23.83
N PHE A 261 -7.01 2.74 -23.52
CA PHE A 261 -7.55 2.00 -22.38
C PHE A 261 -6.45 1.24 -21.64
N GLN A 262 -6.56 1.23 -20.32
CA GLN A 262 -5.88 0.29 -19.45
C GLN A 262 -6.76 -0.95 -19.27
N LEU A 263 -6.25 -2.13 -19.63
CA LEU A 263 -6.90 -3.40 -19.39
C LEU A 263 -6.17 -4.14 -18.27
N PHE A 264 -6.92 -4.65 -17.30
CA PHE A 264 -6.42 -5.55 -16.28
C PHE A 264 -7.30 -6.80 -16.19
N PRO A 265 -6.72 -8.01 -16.20
CA PRO A 265 -5.32 -8.35 -16.50
C PRO A 265 -4.84 -7.83 -17.85
N VAL A 266 -3.52 -7.68 -18.00
CA VAL A 266 -2.92 -7.19 -19.24
C VAL A 266 -3.10 -8.26 -20.32
N PRO A 267 -3.49 -7.87 -21.55
CA PRO A 267 -3.65 -8.80 -22.66
C PRO A 267 -2.44 -9.70 -22.85
N ASP A 268 -2.70 -10.99 -23.06
CA ASP A 268 -1.75 -12.05 -23.36
C ASP A 268 -0.67 -12.28 -22.27
N LYS A 269 -0.88 -11.75 -21.06
CA LYS A 269 0.00 -11.97 -19.91
C LYS A 269 -0.61 -12.91 -18.87
N ALA A 270 0.25 -13.52 -18.06
CA ALA A 270 -0.15 -14.26 -16.87
C ALA A 270 -0.27 -13.30 -15.68
N VAL A 271 -1.42 -13.30 -15.00
CA VAL A 271 -1.64 -12.54 -13.77
C VAL A 271 -1.17 -13.36 -12.55
N PRO A 272 -0.21 -12.85 -11.77
CA PRO A 272 0.41 -13.59 -10.65
C PRO A 272 -0.25 -13.25 -9.31
N ILE A 273 -1.57 -13.36 -9.24
CA ILE A 273 -2.34 -13.18 -8.00
C ILE A 273 -3.24 -14.39 -7.82
N ASN A 274 -3.09 -15.09 -6.70
CA ASN A 274 -4.09 -16.04 -6.23
C ASN A 274 -5.40 -15.31 -5.86
N PRO A 275 -6.58 -15.76 -6.32
CA PRO A 275 -7.81 -14.96 -6.32
C PRO A 275 -8.50 -14.79 -4.96
N THR A 276 -7.84 -15.08 -3.83
CA THR A 276 -8.53 -15.03 -2.53
C THR A 276 -8.75 -13.58 -2.11
N TYR A 277 -9.97 -13.13 -2.38
CA TYR A 277 -10.50 -11.79 -2.13
C TYR A 277 -10.32 -11.33 -0.67
N TYR A 278 -9.64 -10.20 -0.51
CA TYR A 278 -9.58 -9.45 0.75
C TYR A 278 -10.69 -8.40 0.79
N TYR A 279 -11.11 -8.03 2.00
CA TYR A 279 -12.09 -6.98 2.26
C TYR A 279 -11.70 -5.66 1.54
N GLU A 280 -12.67 -5.02 0.86
CA GLU A 280 -12.49 -3.72 0.23
C GLU A 280 -13.68 -2.81 0.58
N THR A 281 -13.38 -1.52 0.79
CA THR A 281 -14.38 -0.46 1.00
C THR A 281 -14.14 0.66 -0.02
N PRO A 282 -15.15 1.08 -0.80
CA PRO A 282 -16.51 0.54 -0.91
C PRO A 282 -16.53 -0.92 -1.38
N SER A 283 -17.56 -1.69 -1.02
CA SER A 283 -17.66 -3.09 -1.45
C SER A 283 -17.89 -3.17 -2.96
N PRO A 284 -16.99 -3.79 -3.75
CA PRO A 284 -17.20 -3.99 -5.19
C PRO A 284 -18.29 -5.04 -5.50
N VAL A 285 -18.68 -5.88 -4.54
CA VAL A 285 -19.65 -6.97 -4.82
C VAL A 285 -21.10 -6.59 -4.50
N GLU A 286 -21.32 -5.51 -3.76
CA GLU A 286 -22.67 -5.05 -3.42
C GLU A 286 -23.56 -4.68 -4.62
N PRO A 287 -23.06 -4.04 -5.69
CA PRO A 287 -23.88 -3.85 -6.90
C PRO A 287 -24.45 -5.18 -7.39
N CYS A 288 -23.64 -6.25 -7.38
CA CYS A 288 -23.99 -7.57 -7.87
C CYS A 288 -24.93 -8.33 -6.92
N ALA A 289 -24.76 -8.16 -5.61
CA ALA A 289 -25.62 -8.77 -4.58
C ALA A 289 -27.00 -8.13 -4.51
N TYR A 290 -27.10 -6.84 -4.86
CA TYR A 290 -28.33 -6.06 -4.76
C TYR A 290 -28.62 -5.27 -6.05
N PRO A 291 -28.74 -5.94 -7.20
CA PRO A 291 -28.80 -5.28 -8.51
C PRO A 291 -30.02 -4.35 -8.66
N SER A 292 -31.13 -4.66 -7.98
CA SER A 292 -32.36 -3.87 -8.03
C SER A 292 -32.29 -2.55 -7.25
N GLN A 293 -31.23 -2.32 -6.47
CA GLN A 293 -31.10 -1.09 -5.67
C GLN A 293 -30.61 0.10 -6.51
N ASN A 294 -30.15 -0.13 -7.74
CA ASN A 294 -29.84 0.90 -8.71
C ASN A 294 -30.86 0.87 -9.87
N PRO A 295 -31.48 2.01 -10.24
CA PRO A 295 -32.34 2.09 -11.42
C PRO A 295 -31.65 1.71 -12.74
N ASP A 296 -30.32 1.90 -12.82
CA ASP A 296 -29.46 1.32 -13.88
C ASP A 296 -28.72 0.13 -13.25
N PRO A 297 -29.30 -1.09 -13.27
CA PRO A 297 -28.71 -2.24 -12.58
C PRO A 297 -27.40 -2.66 -13.25
N PRO A 298 -26.49 -3.34 -12.52
CA PRO A 298 -25.32 -3.94 -13.13
C PRO A 298 -25.72 -5.00 -14.16
N TYR A 299 -24.85 -5.26 -15.13
CA TYR A 299 -24.97 -6.40 -16.01
C TYR A 299 -24.72 -7.69 -15.22
N LEU A 300 -25.60 -8.69 -15.35
CA LEU A 300 -25.42 -10.03 -14.82
C LEU A 300 -25.49 -11.03 -15.98
N SER A 301 -24.43 -11.81 -16.20
CA SER A 301 -24.45 -12.84 -17.26
C SER A 301 -25.39 -14.00 -16.90
N GLN A 302 -25.66 -14.19 -15.61
CA GLN A 302 -26.61 -15.18 -15.09
C GLN A 302 -27.38 -14.60 -13.89
N ALA A 303 -28.71 -14.64 -13.98
CA ALA A 303 -29.60 -14.24 -12.90
C ALA A 303 -29.71 -15.34 -11.81
N GLY A 304 -30.09 -14.94 -10.59
CA GLY A 304 -30.40 -15.87 -9.49
C GLY A 304 -29.18 -16.44 -8.74
N LEU A 305 -27.97 -16.01 -9.07
CA LEU A 305 -26.78 -16.36 -8.28
C LEU A 305 -26.68 -15.49 -7.03
N ASP A 306 -26.31 -16.11 -5.91
CA ASP A 306 -26.03 -15.38 -4.67
C ASP A 306 -24.61 -14.78 -4.72
N TRP A 307 -24.54 -13.47 -4.93
CA TRP A 307 -23.29 -12.70 -4.96
C TRP A 307 -22.83 -12.22 -3.58
N SER A 308 -23.59 -12.47 -2.50
CA SER A 308 -23.15 -12.16 -1.13
C SER A 308 -22.11 -13.16 -0.61
N GLN A 309 -22.05 -14.35 -1.20
CA GLN A 309 -21.18 -15.44 -0.77
C GLN A 309 -19.80 -15.39 -1.43
N ARG A 310 -18.77 -15.34 -0.58
CA ARG A 310 -17.36 -15.46 -0.96
C ARG A 310 -16.96 -16.93 -1.16
N PRO A 311 -15.87 -17.22 -1.89
CA PRO A 311 -14.98 -16.29 -2.60
C PRO A 311 -15.51 -15.86 -3.98
N HIS A 312 -14.95 -14.77 -4.50
CA HIS A 312 -15.16 -14.26 -5.87
C HIS A 312 -13.88 -14.40 -6.68
N GLY A 313 -13.98 -14.30 -8.01
CA GLY A 313 -12.80 -14.26 -8.87
C GLY A 313 -12.11 -12.91 -8.89
N LEU A 314 -10.88 -12.89 -9.40
CA LEU A 314 -10.11 -11.66 -9.59
C LEU A 314 -10.90 -10.70 -10.50
N PRO A 315 -11.28 -9.51 -10.00
CA PRO A 315 -12.02 -8.55 -10.81
C PRO A 315 -11.18 -8.05 -11.98
N LEU A 316 -11.77 -8.04 -13.17
CA LEU A 316 -11.24 -7.38 -14.35
C LEU A 316 -11.53 -5.88 -14.25
N SER A 317 -10.66 -5.04 -14.81
CA SER A 317 -10.95 -3.60 -14.95
C SER A 317 -10.53 -3.06 -16.30
N ILE A 318 -11.36 -2.15 -16.82
CA ILE A 318 -11.08 -1.37 -18.02
C ILE A 318 -11.16 0.09 -17.63
N SER A 319 -10.10 0.86 -17.82
CA SER A 319 -10.07 2.30 -17.52
C SER A 319 -9.71 3.08 -18.77
N MET A 320 -10.55 4.06 -19.12
CA MET A 320 -10.28 4.94 -20.26
C MET A 320 -9.27 6.02 -19.87
N PHE A 321 -8.22 6.14 -20.66
CA PHE A 321 -7.33 7.29 -20.59
C PHE A 321 -8.06 8.49 -21.18
N SER A 322 -8.48 9.40 -20.31
CA SER A 322 -9.23 10.58 -20.71
C SER A 322 -8.77 11.80 -19.90
N PRO A 323 -8.61 12.97 -20.53
CA PRO A 323 -8.36 14.22 -19.80
C PRO A 323 -9.58 14.66 -19.00
N ARG A 324 -10.77 14.08 -19.23
CA ARG A 324 -12.00 14.39 -18.50
C ARG A 324 -12.66 13.11 -17.95
N PRO A 325 -12.88 13.02 -16.63
CA PRO A 325 -13.69 11.98 -16.03
C PRO A 325 -15.04 11.84 -16.73
N SER A 326 -15.37 10.61 -17.09
CA SER A 326 -16.60 10.26 -17.80
C SER A 326 -17.37 9.20 -17.01
N ASP A 327 -18.69 9.31 -17.03
CA ASP A 327 -19.55 8.28 -16.48
C ASP A 327 -19.42 6.98 -17.28
N THR A 328 -19.58 5.84 -16.62
CA THR A 328 -19.38 4.53 -17.22
C THR A 328 -20.49 3.56 -16.87
N ARG A 329 -20.72 2.59 -17.76
CA ARG A 329 -21.59 1.43 -17.53
C ARG A 329 -21.19 0.27 -18.41
N VAL A 330 -21.45 -0.95 -17.95
CA VAL A 330 -21.30 -2.19 -18.70
C VAL A 330 -22.65 -2.59 -19.28
N LEU A 331 -22.67 -2.85 -20.59
CA LEU A 331 -23.85 -3.33 -21.31
C LEU A 331 -23.85 -4.86 -21.42
N GLN A 332 -22.67 -5.45 -21.63
CA GLN A 332 -22.48 -6.89 -21.73
C GLN A 332 -21.08 -7.27 -21.25
N ALA A 333 -20.96 -8.44 -20.60
CA ALA A 333 -19.68 -9.03 -20.25
C ALA A 333 -19.74 -10.55 -20.36
N LYS A 334 -18.62 -11.16 -20.76
CA LYS A 334 -18.46 -12.60 -20.88
C LYS A 334 -17.03 -12.98 -20.48
N LEU A 335 -16.90 -14.11 -19.78
CA LEU A 335 -15.59 -14.67 -19.42
C LEU A 335 -15.60 -16.17 -19.69
N VAL A 336 -14.68 -16.64 -20.54
CA VAL A 336 -14.62 -18.03 -20.98
C VAL A 336 -13.27 -18.62 -20.64
N ARG A 337 -13.25 -19.76 -19.96
CA ARG A 337 -12.04 -20.58 -19.78
C ARG A 337 -11.71 -21.30 -21.08
N LEU A 338 -10.48 -21.15 -21.55
CA LEU A 338 -10.09 -21.59 -22.89
C LEU A 338 -9.83 -23.09 -23.01
N SER A 339 -9.48 -23.78 -21.92
CA SER A 339 -9.18 -25.22 -21.94
C SER A 339 -10.41 -26.08 -22.24
N ASP A 340 -11.59 -25.66 -21.78
CA ASP A 340 -12.83 -26.43 -21.91
C ASP A 340 -14.02 -25.62 -22.47
N GLY A 341 -13.80 -24.34 -22.78
CA GLY A 341 -14.85 -23.45 -23.29
C GLY A 341 -15.89 -23.06 -22.25
N LYS A 342 -15.67 -23.35 -20.96
CA LYS A 342 -16.63 -23.05 -19.89
C LYS A 342 -16.78 -21.55 -19.70
N GLU A 343 -18.01 -21.07 -19.80
CA GLU A 343 -18.36 -19.70 -19.44
C GLU A 343 -18.51 -19.56 -17.92
N LEU A 344 -17.83 -18.56 -17.35
CA LEU A 344 -17.92 -18.23 -15.94
C LEU A 344 -18.97 -17.13 -15.74
N PRO A 345 -19.87 -17.25 -14.75
CA PRO A 345 -20.79 -16.17 -14.44
C PRO A 345 -20.05 -14.90 -14.00
N VAL A 346 -20.46 -13.75 -14.55
CA VAL A 346 -19.86 -12.44 -14.28
C VAL A 346 -20.92 -11.40 -13.96
N CYS A 347 -20.51 -10.42 -13.17
CA CYS A 347 -21.24 -9.18 -12.91
C CYS A 347 -20.39 -8.01 -13.43
N GLY A 348 -20.98 -7.13 -14.24
CA GLY A 348 -20.29 -5.98 -14.81
C GLY A 348 -20.96 -4.66 -14.46
N TYR A 349 -20.19 -3.65 -14.08
CA TYR A 349 -20.74 -2.32 -13.77
C TYR A 349 -19.73 -1.18 -13.96
N GLY A 350 -20.27 0.03 -14.15
CA GLY A 350 -19.52 1.29 -14.12
C GLY A 350 -20.07 2.28 -13.09
N SER A 351 -19.69 3.56 -13.20
CA SER A 351 -20.07 4.60 -12.24
C SER A 351 -21.58 4.82 -12.14
N LEU A 352 -22.35 4.61 -13.21
CA LEU A 352 -23.80 4.78 -13.21
C LEU A 352 -24.51 3.61 -12.52
N GLN A 353 -23.94 2.42 -12.62
CA GLN A 353 -24.51 1.16 -12.11
C GLN A 353 -24.04 0.81 -10.70
N PHE A 354 -22.95 1.42 -10.22
CA PHE A 354 -22.43 1.15 -8.88
C PHE A 354 -23.46 1.52 -7.80
N TRP A 355 -23.56 0.67 -6.78
CA TRP A 355 -24.38 0.88 -5.61
C TRP A 355 -23.72 0.24 -4.38
N ASN A 356 -23.93 0.86 -3.23
CA ASN A 356 -23.54 0.35 -1.93
C ASN A 356 -24.61 0.77 -0.91
N GLN A 357 -24.84 -0.06 0.11
CA GLN A 357 -25.79 0.20 1.19
C GLN A 357 -25.40 1.45 1.98
N ASP A 358 -24.11 1.66 2.24
CA ASP A 358 -23.63 2.89 2.85
C ASP A 358 -23.58 4.02 1.80
N ALA A 359 -24.29 5.12 2.07
CA ALA A 359 -24.41 6.22 1.12
C ALA A 359 -23.07 6.90 0.83
N SER A 360 -22.18 6.99 1.82
CA SER A 360 -20.85 7.57 1.66
C SER A 360 -19.98 6.69 0.76
N ALA A 361 -19.98 5.37 1.00
CA ALA A 361 -19.30 4.38 0.18
C ALA A 361 -19.89 4.32 -1.23
N SER A 362 -21.21 4.43 -1.38
CA SER A 362 -21.88 4.52 -2.68
C SER A 362 -21.37 5.72 -3.49
N ASN A 363 -21.36 6.91 -2.89
CA ASN A 363 -20.84 8.12 -3.53
C ASN A 363 -19.33 8.02 -3.83
N LYS A 364 -18.54 7.44 -2.92
CA LYS A 364 -17.11 7.22 -3.12
C LYS A 364 -16.83 6.25 -4.26
N GLY A 365 -17.58 5.16 -4.38
CA GLY A 365 -17.41 4.18 -5.45
C GLY A 365 -17.78 4.77 -6.81
N LYS A 366 -18.93 5.46 -6.90
CA LYS A 366 -19.36 6.18 -8.12
C LYS A 366 -18.33 7.21 -8.56
N SER A 367 -17.88 8.07 -7.64
CA SER A 367 -16.88 9.11 -7.94
C SER A 367 -15.53 8.52 -8.34
N THR A 368 -15.09 7.42 -7.72
CA THR A 368 -13.83 6.76 -8.07
C THR A 368 -13.90 6.13 -9.45
N LEU A 369 -14.96 5.37 -9.76
CA LEU A 369 -15.18 4.81 -11.10
C LEU A 369 -15.23 5.91 -12.17
N LYS A 370 -15.91 7.02 -11.90
CA LYS A 370 -15.97 8.18 -12.80
C LYS A 370 -14.60 8.83 -12.99
N ALA A 371 -13.87 9.06 -11.90
CA ALA A 371 -12.55 9.71 -11.91
C ALA A 371 -11.53 8.96 -12.78
N TYR A 372 -11.59 7.62 -12.77
CA TYR A 372 -10.75 6.75 -13.59
C TYR A 372 -11.41 6.33 -14.91
N SER A 373 -12.62 6.81 -15.21
CA SER A 373 -13.47 6.33 -16.30
C SER A 373 -13.39 4.81 -16.44
N ALA A 374 -13.67 4.14 -15.33
CA ALA A 374 -13.44 2.72 -15.15
C ALA A 374 -14.75 1.92 -15.16
N VAL A 375 -14.68 0.69 -15.65
CA VAL A 375 -15.68 -0.36 -15.41
C VAL A 375 -15.01 -1.57 -14.79
N PHE A 376 -15.77 -2.30 -13.98
CA PHE A 376 -15.34 -3.55 -13.38
C PHE A 376 -16.19 -4.71 -13.91
N VAL A 377 -15.55 -5.88 -14.06
CA VAL A 377 -16.22 -7.15 -14.32
C VAL A 377 -15.73 -8.16 -13.29
N ILE A 378 -16.63 -8.63 -12.44
CA ILE A 378 -16.35 -9.51 -11.31
C ILE A 378 -16.82 -10.93 -11.65
N PRO A 379 -15.92 -11.92 -11.72
CA PRO A 379 -16.31 -13.32 -11.82
C PRO A 379 -16.92 -13.80 -10.51
N ARG A 380 -18.01 -14.58 -10.61
CA ARG A 380 -18.68 -15.13 -9.42
C ARG A 380 -17.76 -16.04 -8.61
N TYR A 381 -16.92 -16.82 -9.29
CA TYR A 381 -16.05 -17.82 -8.69
C TYR A 381 -14.57 -17.48 -8.93
N PRO A 382 -13.65 -17.94 -8.05
CA PRO A 382 -12.21 -17.90 -8.29
C PRO A 382 -11.83 -18.38 -9.69
N LEU A 383 -10.81 -17.76 -10.25
CA LEU A 383 -10.20 -18.24 -11.48
C LEU A 383 -9.22 -19.37 -11.14
N ASP A 384 -9.10 -20.35 -12.02
CA ASP A 384 -8.30 -21.54 -11.82
C ASP A 384 -6.82 -21.26 -12.15
N PRO A 385 -5.88 -21.56 -11.25
CA PRO A 385 -4.45 -21.44 -11.53
C PRO A 385 -4.02 -22.26 -12.76
N GLY A 386 -3.15 -21.68 -13.59
CA GLY A 386 -2.64 -22.29 -14.83
C GLY A 386 -3.56 -22.13 -16.04
N GLU A 387 -4.84 -21.82 -15.82
CA GLU A 387 -5.84 -21.67 -16.87
C GLU A 387 -5.73 -20.35 -17.61
N ALA A 388 -6.16 -20.35 -18.87
CA ALA A 388 -6.28 -19.17 -19.69
C ALA A 388 -7.76 -18.80 -19.88
N TYR A 389 -8.05 -17.51 -19.90
CA TYR A 389 -9.40 -16.98 -20.03
C TYR A 389 -9.46 -15.97 -21.18
N ARG A 390 -10.62 -15.87 -21.81
CA ARG A 390 -10.98 -14.81 -22.76
C ARG A 390 -12.12 -13.99 -22.18
N ALA A 391 -11.88 -12.69 -22.03
CA ALA A 391 -12.88 -11.72 -21.61
C ALA A 391 -13.43 -10.98 -22.84
N GLU A 392 -14.74 -10.78 -22.87
CA GLU A 392 -15.42 -9.92 -23.85
C GLU A 392 -16.30 -8.94 -23.08
N VAL A 393 -16.14 -7.64 -23.31
CA VAL A 393 -16.86 -6.60 -22.57
C VAL A 393 -17.33 -5.51 -23.53
N GLN A 394 -18.61 -5.18 -23.47
CA GLN A 394 -19.21 -4.02 -24.13
C GLN A 394 -19.59 -3.02 -23.05
N ALA A 395 -19.07 -1.80 -23.15
CA ALA A 395 -19.26 -0.77 -22.14
C ALA A 395 -19.37 0.62 -22.77
N VAL A 396 -20.02 1.52 -22.05
CA VAL A 396 -20.13 2.94 -22.40
C VAL A 396 -19.18 3.74 -21.54
N PHE A 397 -18.40 4.62 -22.17
CA PHE A 397 -17.55 5.62 -21.52
C PHE A 397 -18.00 7.01 -22.00
N GLY A 398 -18.69 7.74 -21.12
CA GLY A 398 -19.40 8.98 -21.46
C GLY A 398 -20.55 8.70 -22.43
N SER A 399 -20.43 9.18 -23.66
CA SER A 399 -21.37 8.91 -24.75
C SER A 399 -20.88 7.86 -25.75
N THR A 400 -19.69 7.30 -25.52
CA THR A 400 -19.05 6.39 -26.49
C THR A 400 -19.16 4.95 -26.04
N GLU A 401 -19.81 4.13 -26.85
CA GLU A 401 -19.80 2.68 -26.68
C GLU A 401 -18.52 2.06 -27.24
N LYS A 402 -17.95 1.09 -26.52
CA LYS A 402 -16.74 0.36 -26.91
C LYS A 402 -16.88 -1.12 -26.57
N SER A 403 -16.34 -1.95 -27.45
CA SER A 403 -16.22 -3.39 -27.25
C SER A 403 -14.75 -3.76 -27.09
N PHE A 404 -14.49 -4.67 -26.15
CA PHE A 404 -13.17 -5.19 -25.83
C PHE A 404 -13.22 -6.72 -25.89
N ALA A 405 -12.17 -7.31 -26.44
CA ALA A 405 -11.94 -8.75 -26.36
C ALA A 405 -10.45 -8.96 -26.12
N TRP A 406 -10.09 -9.67 -25.06
CA TRP A 406 -8.69 -10.00 -24.77
C TRP A 406 -8.58 -11.31 -23.99
N SER A 407 -7.40 -11.90 -24.03
CA SER A 407 -7.07 -13.09 -23.27
C SER A 407 -6.02 -12.81 -22.22
N PHE A 408 -6.00 -13.61 -21.17
CA PHE A 408 -4.97 -13.60 -20.13
C PHE A 408 -4.87 -15.00 -19.51
N ARG A 409 -3.79 -15.25 -18.77
CA ARG A 409 -3.59 -16.51 -18.03
C ARG A 409 -3.58 -16.22 -16.53
N VAL A 410 -4.02 -17.17 -15.71
CA VAL A 410 -3.76 -17.16 -14.27
C VAL A 410 -2.49 -17.96 -14.00
N ALA A 411 -1.53 -17.39 -13.27
CA ALA A 411 -0.31 -18.12 -12.94
C ALA A 411 -0.64 -19.42 -12.18
N GLN A 412 0.11 -20.50 -12.45
CA GLN A 412 -0.12 -21.84 -11.87
C GLN A 412 0.29 -21.90 -10.40
N ASP A 413 1.41 -21.26 -10.09
CA ASP A 413 1.82 -20.92 -8.74
C ASP A 413 1.58 -19.42 -8.55
N ASP A 414 1.31 -18.97 -7.32
CA ASP A 414 1.71 -17.62 -6.96
C ASP A 414 3.19 -17.49 -7.39
N LEU A 415 3.59 -16.44 -8.09
CA LEU A 415 4.98 -16.30 -8.55
C LEU A 415 6.02 -16.20 -7.40
N PHE A 416 5.66 -16.54 -6.16
CA PHE A 416 6.52 -16.45 -4.99
C PHE A 416 6.37 -17.73 -4.16
N PRO A 417 7.38 -18.63 -4.22
CA PRO A 417 8.68 -18.30 -3.61
C PRO A 417 9.88 -18.73 -4.49
N LEU A 418 10.48 -17.84 -5.29
CA LEU A 418 11.80 -18.13 -5.88
C LEU A 418 12.74 -16.92 -5.88
N ARG A 419 13.84 -17.15 -5.16
CA ARG A 419 15.08 -16.38 -5.05
C ARG A 419 15.67 -16.08 -6.42
N VAL A 420 16.16 -14.86 -6.61
CA VAL A 420 17.33 -14.65 -7.45
C VAL A 420 18.53 -14.62 -6.51
N SER A 421 19.40 -15.62 -6.65
CA SER A 421 20.69 -15.66 -5.97
C SER A 421 21.70 -14.83 -6.76
N HIS A 422 22.43 -13.97 -6.06
CA HIS A 422 23.81 -13.61 -6.38
C HIS A 422 24.60 -13.51 -5.08
#